data_AF-A0A067ETN6-F1
#
_entry.id   AF-A0A067ETN6-F1
#
_cell.length_a   1.000
_cell.length_b   1.000
_cell.length_c   1.000
_cell.angle_alpha   90.00
_cell.angle_beta   90.00
_cell.angle_gamma   90.00
#
_symmetry.space_group_name_H-M   'P 1'
#
loop_
_entity.id
_entity.type
_entity.pdbx_description
1 polymer ?
#
loop_
_entity_poly.entity_id
_entity_poly.type
_entity_poly.pdbx_seq_one_letter_code
_entity_poly.pdbx_strand_id
1 'polypeptide(L)'
;MATLGDIGVAATINILSAFAFLSAFAILRIQPINDRVYFPKWYLKGLRSSPLQTGTLVSKFVNLDFRSYLRFLSWMPAALQMPEPELIDHAGLDSAVYLRIYLIGLKIFIPIACLGFAVMVPVNWTNKTLEHSKLKYSNIDLLSISNVPLGSNRMSSLQRFYSNLGSWAFLGNVFFKRFWTHLVMAYVFTFWTCYVLKREYEIVAAMRLHFLASEHRRPDQFTSFACIIHNFEFILEYTTREVLVRNVPPDPDESVTQLVEHFFLVNHPDHYLTHQVVNNANKLSELVNKKKKMQNWLDFYQLKYSRNPARKPSTKTGFLGLWGKTVDAIDFYTSKIETLKKEVSGFS
;
A
#
# COMPACT_ATOMS: atom_id res chain seq x y z
N MET A 1 27.16 16.65 9.83
CA MET A 1 25.79 17.18 9.77
C MET A 1 25.54 17.59 8.34
N ALA A 2 24.38 17.26 7.79
CA ALA A 2 24.04 17.70 6.44
C ALA A 2 23.95 19.23 6.40
N THR A 3 24.63 19.84 5.45
CA THR A 3 24.55 21.29 5.23
C THR A 3 23.35 21.61 4.35
N LEU A 4 22.92 22.87 4.32
CA LEU A 4 21.87 23.32 3.40
C LEU A 4 22.24 23.06 1.93
N GLY A 5 23.55 23.14 1.61
CA GLY A 5 24.08 22.80 0.28
C GLY A 5 23.87 21.33 -0.07
N ASP A 6 24.12 20.42 0.88
CA ASP A 6 23.91 18.98 0.68
C ASP A 6 22.44 18.65 0.42
N ILE A 7 21.52 19.29 1.15
CA ILE A 7 20.06 19.16 0.93
C ILE A 7 19.68 19.72 -0.44
N GLY A 8 20.23 20.87 -0.83
CA GLY A 8 19.97 21.49 -2.13
C GLY A 8 20.39 20.61 -3.31
N VAL A 9 21.60 20.03 -3.25
CA VAL A 9 22.10 19.11 -4.27
C VAL A 9 21.23 17.85 -4.33
N ALA A 10 20.92 17.24 -3.18
CA ALA A 10 20.06 16.05 -3.13
C ALA A 10 18.65 16.32 -3.67
N ALA A 11 18.02 17.43 -3.27
CA ALA A 11 16.71 17.85 -3.77
C ALA A 11 16.74 18.07 -5.28
N THR A 12 17.78 18.73 -5.79
CA THR A 12 17.93 18.99 -7.23
C THR A 12 18.03 17.69 -8.02
N ILE A 13 18.86 16.73 -7.59
CA ILE A 13 18.99 15.42 -8.26
C ILE A 13 17.67 14.66 -8.23
N ASN A 14 16.98 14.63 -7.08
CA ASN A 14 15.71 13.94 -6.94
C ASN A 14 14.59 14.58 -7.78
N ILE A 15 14.53 15.90 -7.85
CA ILE A 15 13.56 16.62 -8.67
C ILE A 15 13.83 16.39 -10.16
N LEU A 16 15.08 16.52 -10.61
CA LEU A 16 15.45 16.29 -12.01
C LEU A 16 15.18 14.84 -12.45
N SER A 17 15.52 13.86 -11.61
CA SER A 17 15.20 12.45 -11.89
C SER A 17 13.69 12.20 -11.92
N ALA A 18 12.92 12.78 -11.01
CA ALA A 18 11.45 12.69 -11.04
C ALA A 18 10.87 13.29 -12.33
N PHE A 19 11.37 14.43 -12.81
CA PHE A 19 10.97 14.99 -14.10
C PHE A 19 11.33 14.08 -15.28
N ALA A 20 12.52 13.46 -15.25
CA ALA A 20 12.92 12.49 -16.26
C ALA A 20 11.97 11.27 -16.28
N PHE A 21 11.61 10.72 -15.11
CA PHE A 21 10.64 9.62 -15.01
C PHE A 21 9.23 10.01 -15.45
N LEU A 22 8.75 11.21 -15.09
CA LEU A 22 7.44 11.70 -15.54
C LEU A 22 7.40 11.88 -17.06
N SER A 23 8.50 12.35 -17.65
CA SER A 23 8.64 12.47 -19.11
C SER A 23 8.68 11.10 -19.79
N ALA A 24 9.43 10.14 -19.24
CA ALA A 24 9.44 8.77 -19.73
C ALA A 24 8.06 8.10 -19.63
N PHE A 25 7.37 8.26 -18.49
CA PHE A 25 6.01 7.77 -18.28
C PHE A 25 5.04 8.34 -19.31
N ALA A 26 5.10 9.65 -19.56
CA ALA A 26 4.28 10.30 -20.57
C ALA A 26 4.48 9.71 -21.96
N ILE A 27 5.73 9.51 -22.38
CA ILE A 27 6.06 8.96 -23.69
C ILE A 27 5.58 7.50 -23.79
N LEU A 28 5.89 6.69 -22.78
CA LEU A 28 5.56 5.26 -22.77
C LEU A 28 4.05 5.00 -22.70
N ARG A 29 3.29 5.86 -22.00
CA ARG A 29 1.82 5.76 -21.86
C ARG A 29 1.07 6.01 -23.16
N ILE A 30 1.60 6.87 -24.03
CA ILE A 30 0.95 7.22 -25.31
C ILE A 30 1.14 6.12 -26.37
N GLN A 31 2.15 5.24 -26.21
CA GLN A 31 2.42 4.20 -27.20
C GLN A 31 1.37 3.08 -27.16
N PRO A 32 0.79 2.70 -28.32
CA PRO A 32 -0.28 1.69 -28.39
C PRO A 32 0.19 0.30 -27.96
N ILE A 33 1.47 -0.02 -28.10
CA ILE A 33 2.05 -1.30 -27.66
C ILE A 33 1.94 -1.51 -26.14
N ASN A 34 2.00 -0.41 -25.37
CA ASN A 34 1.96 -0.45 -23.90
C ASN A 34 0.56 -0.22 -23.33
N ASP A 35 -0.46 -0.11 -24.18
CA ASP A 35 -1.81 0.24 -23.75
C ASP A 35 -2.38 -0.77 -22.73
N ARG A 36 -2.10 -2.07 -22.92
CA ARG A 36 -2.50 -3.13 -21.97
C ARG A 36 -1.76 -3.06 -20.64
N VAL A 37 -0.56 -2.46 -20.61
CA VAL A 37 0.26 -2.33 -19.39
C VAL A 37 -0.21 -1.14 -18.55
N TYR A 38 -0.54 -0.01 -19.19
CA TYR A 38 -0.99 1.20 -18.49
C TYR A 38 -2.50 1.23 -18.20
N PHE A 39 -3.32 0.50 -18.97
CA PHE A 39 -4.77 0.44 -18.77
C PHE A 39 -5.33 -0.99 -18.55
N PRO A 40 -4.68 -1.87 -17.75
CA PRO A 40 -5.07 -3.28 -17.62
C PRO A 40 -6.48 -3.43 -17.05
N LYS A 41 -6.86 -2.57 -16.11
CA LYS A 41 -8.18 -2.61 -15.46
C LYS A 41 -9.33 -2.40 -16.43
N TRP A 42 -9.12 -1.60 -17.47
CA TRP A 42 -10.13 -1.30 -18.49
C TRP A 42 -10.35 -2.52 -19.40
N TYR A 43 -9.28 -3.28 -19.67
CA TYR A 43 -9.37 -4.57 -20.38
C TYR A 43 -10.02 -5.65 -19.52
N LEU A 44 -9.67 -5.74 -18.23
CA LEU A 44 -10.28 -6.71 -17.31
C LEU A 44 -11.78 -6.48 -17.10
N LYS A 45 -12.22 -5.22 -17.11
CA LYS A 45 -13.64 -4.85 -17.07
C LYS A 45 -14.37 -4.98 -18.41
N GLY A 46 -13.66 -5.29 -19.50
CA GLY A 46 -14.25 -5.35 -20.84
C GLY A 46 -14.68 -4.00 -21.43
N LEU A 47 -14.37 -2.87 -20.78
CA LEU A 47 -14.71 -1.52 -21.24
C LEU A 47 -13.85 -1.05 -22.41
N ARG A 48 -12.69 -1.68 -22.59
CA ARG A 48 -11.75 -1.38 -23.66
C ARG A 48 -11.35 -2.66 -24.38
N SER A 49 -11.54 -2.66 -25.69
CA SER A 49 -11.05 -3.70 -26.59
C SER A 49 -9.85 -3.19 -27.39
N SER A 50 -8.98 -4.10 -27.84
CA SER A 50 -7.90 -3.71 -28.73
C SER A 50 -8.50 -3.08 -30.00
N PRO A 51 -8.01 -1.91 -30.44
CA PRO A 51 -8.57 -1.27 -31.61
C PRO A 51 -8.45 -2.22 -32.82
N LEU A 52 -9.57 -2.50 -33.47
CA LEU A 52 -9.64 -3.08 -34.81
C LEU A 52 -9.20 -2.02 -35.83
N GLN A 53 -7.96 -1.51 -35.71
CA GLN A 53 -7.47 -0.48 -36.60
C GLN A 53 -6.70 -1.08 -37.77
N THR A 54 -7.29 -0.93 -38.96
CA THR A 54 -6.75 -1.24 -40.29
C THR A 54 -5.72 -0.18 -40.72
N GLY A 55 -4.68 0.06 -39.91
CA GLY A 55 -3.63 1.04 -40.18
C GLY A 55 -2.31 0.43 -40.68
N THR A 56 -1.40 1.26 -41.20
CA THR A 56 -0.02 0.87 -41.55
C THR A 56 0.71 0.31 -40.32
N LEU A 57 1.52 -0.74 -40.51
CA LEU A 57 2.19 -1.49 -39.43
C LEU A 57 2.93 -0.59 -38.41
N VAL A 58 3.49 0.54 -38.83
CA VAL A 58 4.24 1.46 -37.96
C VAL A 58 3.31 2.22 -37.00
N SER A 59 2.18 2.73 -37.49
CA SER A 59 1.17 3.43 -36.67
C SER A 59 0.52 2.53 -35.61
N LYS A 60 0.57 1.21 -35.83
CA LYS A 60 0.11 0.21 -34.86
C LYS A 60 1.01 0.10 -33.63
N PHE A 61 2.29 0.45 -33.75
CA PHE A 61 3.27 0.30 -32.66
C PHE A 61 3.71 1.64 -32.07
N VAL A 62 3.77 2.70 -32.87
CA VAL A 62 4.30 4.01 -32.43
C VAL A 62 3.31 5.12 -32.78
N ASN A 63 2.98 5.95 -31.80
CA ASN A 63 2.26 7.20 -32.01
C ASN A 63 3.26 8.35 -32.21
N LEU A 64 3.20 9.03 -33.36
CA LEU A 64 4.14 10.10 -33.76
C LEU A 64 3.56 11.52 -33.57
N ASP A 65 2.40 11.66 -32.93
CA ASP A 65 1.75 12.97 -32.78
C ASP A 65 2.44 13.85 -31.73
N PHE A 66 3.34 14.75 -32.16
CA PHE A 66 4.03 15.73 -31.29
C PHE A 66 3.09 16.56 -30.40
N ARG A 67 1.86 16.85 -30.89
CA ARG A 67 0.83 17.56 -30.12
C ARG A 67 0.36 16.79 -28.89
N SER A 68 0.34 15.47 -28.96
CA SER A 68 -0.02 14.59 -27.84
C SER A 68 1.04 14.60 -26.74
N TYR A 69 2.31 14.73 -27.11
CA TYR A 69 3.43 14.85 -26.16
C TYR A 69 3.46 16.21 -25.45
N LEU A 70 3.04 17.30 -26.11
CA LEU A 70 2.93 18.62 -25.47
C LEU A 70 1.83 18.68 -24.39
N ARG A 71 0.82 17.82 -24.46
CA ARG A 71 -0.27 17.73 -23.47
C ARG A 71 -0.03 16.66 -22.40
N PHE A 72 1.21 16.24 -22.18
CA PHE A 72 1.47 15.09 -21.32
C PHE A 72 1.00 15.24 -19.87
N LEU A 73 1.02 16.45 -19.28
CA LEU A 73 0.54 16.67 -17.91
C LEU A 73 -1.00 16.68 -17.77
N SER A 74 -1.75 16.53 -18.87
CA SER A 74 -3.22 16.50 -18.85
C SER A 74 -3.82 15.36 -18.03
N TRP A 75 -3.06 14.30 -17.75
CA TRP A 75 -3.55 13.18 -16.93
C TRP A 75 -3.69 13.53 -15.45
N MET A 76 -2.90 14.48 -14.94
CA MET A 76 -2.92 14.87 -13.53
C MET A 76 -4.23 15.57 -13.14
N PRO A 77 -4.71 16.61 -13.84
CA PRO A 77 -6.02 17.19 -13.55
C PRO A 77 -7.16 16.19 -13.83
N ALA A 78 -7.03 15.35 -14.87
CA ALA A 78 -8.03 14.31 -15.15
C ALA A 78 -8.15 13.29 -14.00
N ALA A 79 -7.04 12.94 -13.33
CA ALA A 79 -7.05 12.05 -12.18
C ALA A 79 -7.76 12.64 -10.95
N LEU A 80 -7.78 13.97 -10.82
CA LEU A 80 -8.45 14.68 -9.72
C LEU A 80 -9.92 14.98 -9.99
N GLN A 81 -10.39 14.83 -11.24
CA GLN A 81 -11.78 15.10 -11.62
C GLN A 81 -12.75 13.99 -11.19
N MET A 82 -12.25 12.78 -10.92
CA MET A 82 -13.10 11.65 -10.57
C MET A 82 -13.68 11.83 -9.15
N PRO A 83 -15.02 11.89 -8.99
CA PRO A 83 -15.64 11.99 -7.69
C PRO A 83 -15.48 10.67 -6.93
N GLU A 84 -15.44 10.77 -5.61
CA GLU A 84 -15.21 9.65 -4.73
C GLU A 84 -16.21 8.48 -4.83
N PRO A 85 -17.55 8.68 -4.94
CA PRO A 85 -18.47 7.56 -5.10
C PRO A 85 -18.18 6.76 -6.38
N GLU A 86 -17.90 7.45 -7.49
CA GLU A 86 -17.53 6.79 -8.76
C GLU A 86 -16.20 6.04 -8.61
N LEU A 87 -15.26 6.58 -7.84
CA LEU A 87 -13.99 5.91 -7.54
C LEU A 87 -14.21 4.63 -6.71
N ILE A 88 -15.14 4.63 -5.75
CA ILE A 88 -15.49 3.44 -4.96
C ILE A 88 -16.10 2.36 -5.86
N ASP A 89 -17.07 2.72 -6.70
CA ASP A 89 -17.70 1.77 -7.63
C ASP A 89 -16.70 1.24 -8.67
N HIS A 90 -15.78 2.09 -9.13
CA HIS A 90 -14.81 1.71 -10.12
C HIS A 90 -13.61 0.94 -9.52
N ALA A 91 -13.10 1.35 -8.37
CA ALA A 91 -11.85 0.86 -7.80
C ALA A 91 -11.99 -0.07 -6.59
N GLY A 92 -13.14 -0.03 -5.92
CA GLY A 92 -13.39 -0.67 -4.64
C GLY A 92 -13.12 0.28 -3.47
N LEU A 93 -13.81 0.04 -2.34
CA LEU A 93 -13.69 0.84 -1.12
C LEU A 93 -12.24 0.91 -0.60
N ASP A 94 -11.52 -0.22 -0.57
CA ASP A 94 -10.16 -0.28 -0.02
C ASP A 94 -9.18 0.66 -0.75
N SER A 95 -9.31 0.75 -2.08
CA SER A 95 -8.50 1.66 -2.89
C SER A 95 -8.82 3.13 -2.60
N ALA A 96 -10.10 3.46 -2.42
CA ALA A 96 -10.53 4.81 -2.07
C ALA A 96 -10.06 5.22 -0.67
N VAL A 97 -10.18 4.32 0.32
CA VAL A 97 -9.68 4.54 1.69
C VAL A 97 -8.16 4.70 1.69
N TYR A 98 -7.43 3.94 0.88
CA TYR A 98 -5.99 4.11 0.73
C TYR A 98 -5.62 5.50 0.19
N LEU A 99 -6.32 5.98 -0.85
CA LEU A 99 -6.10 7.32 -1.38
C LEU A 99 -6.43 8.42 -0.37
N ARG A 100 -7.46 8.21 0.46
CA ARG A 100 -7.77 9.12 1.57
C ARG A 100 -6.63 9.26 2.55
N ILE A 101 -5.81 8.24 2.82
CA ILE A 101 -4.65 8.36 3.74
C ILE A 101 -3.73 9.50 3.29
N TYR A 102 -3.50 9.66 1.98
CA TYR A 102 -2.69 10.77 1.45
C TYR A 102 -3.38 12.12 1.62
N LEU A 103 -4.69 12.20 1.37
CA LEU A 103 -5.46 13.43 1.56
C LEU A 103 -5.53 13.84 3.04
N ILE A 104 -5.66 12.87 3.95
CA ILE A 104 -5.61 13.07 5.39
C ILE A 104 -4.23 13.57 5.80
N GLY A 105 -3.16 12.98 5.24
CA GLY A 105 -1.79 13.48 5.42
C GLY A 105 -1.68 14.95 5.05
N LEU A 106 -2.18 15.37 3.89
CA LEU A 106 -2.21 16.78 3.48
C LEU A 106 -3.02 17.65 4.45
N LYS A 107 -4.22 17.22 4.86
CA LYS A 107 -5.07 17.95 5.84
C LYS A 107 -4.39 18.12 7.19
N ILE A 108 -3.59 17.16 7.62
CA ILE A 108 -2.84 17.21 8.88
C ILE A 108 -1.62 18.12 8.73
N PHE A 109 -0.77 17.87 7.72
CA PHE A 109 0.54 18.49 7.63
C PHE A 109 0.53 19.92 7.10
N ILE A 110 -0.42 20.31 6.24
CA ILE A 110 -0.50 21.69 5.72
C ILE A 110 -0.64 22.73 6.85
N PRO A 111 -1.67 22.66 7.74
CA PRO A 111 -1.81 23.64 8.81
C PRO A 111 -0.67 23.58 9.83
N ILE A 112 -0.15 22.38 10.12
CA ILE A 112 1.01 22.20 11.00
C ILE A 112 2.26 22.87 10.39
N ALA A 113 2.50 22.71 9.09
CA ALA A 113 3.61 23.34 8.40
C ALA A 113 3.47 24.87 8.36
N CYS A 114 2.27 25.39 8.08
CA CYS A 114 1.98 26.82 8.13
C CYS A 114 2.24 27.41 9.53
N LEU A 115 1.74 26.75 10.58
CA LEU A 115 1.95 27.18 11.97
C LEU A 115 3.41 27.05 12.40
N GLY A 116 4.07 25.96 12.02
CA GLY A 116 5.50 25.75 12.27
C GLY A 116 6.35 26.85 11.63
N PHE A 117 6.06 27.21 10.38
CA PHE A 117 6.76 28.29 9.69
C PHE A 117 6.44 29.67 10.29
N ALA A 118 5.19 29.93 10.66
CA ALA A 118 4.77 31.23 11.20
C ALA A 118 5.27 31.48 12.64
N VAL A 119 5.32 30.43 13.49
CA VAL A 119 5.62 30.57 14.92
C VAL A 119 6.97 29.99 15.29
N MET A 120 7.27 28.75 14.90
CA MET A 120 8.49 28.06 15.37
C MET A 120 9.76 28.61 14.72
N VAL A 121 9.71 28.92 13.42
CA VAL A 121 10.89 29.44 12.69
C VAL A 121 11.37 30.78 13.29
N PRO A 122 10.52 31.81 13.50
CA PRO A 122 10.96 33.06 14.13
C PRO A 122 11.44 32.87 15.58
N VAL A 123 10.76 32.03 16.37
CA VAL A 123 11.12 31.77 17.77
C VAL A 123 12.51 31.16 17.89
N ASN A 124 12.87 30.25 16.98
CA ASN A 124 14.16 29.58 17.00
C ASN A 124 15.27 30.43 16.36
N TRP A 125 14.95 31.16 15.28
CA TRP A 125 15.94 32.00 14.58
C TRP A 125 16.41 33.22 15.39
N THR A 126 15.56 33.77 16.26
CA THR A 126 15.91 34.94 17.09
C THR A 126 16.92 34.62 18.20
N ASN A 127 17.41 33.39 18.31
CA ASN A 127 18.35 32.99 19.33
C ASN A 127 19.78 32.83 18.80
N LYS A 128 20.76 33.20 19.64
CA LYS A 128 22.20 33.15 19.35
C LYS A 128 22.95 32.14 20.23
N THR A 129 22.22 31.22 20.87
CA THR A 129 22.81 30.30 21.86
C THR A 129 23.85 29.39 21.22
N LEU A 130 23.58 28.87 20.03
CA LEU A 130 24.54 28.04 19.29
C LEU A 130 25.76 28.85 18.81
N GLU A 131 25.59 30.11 18.41
CA GLU A 131 26.69 31.00 18.01
C GLU A 131 27.69 31.25 19.16
N HIS A 132 27.20 31.28 20.40
CA HIS A 132 28.02 31.44 21.59
C HIS A 132 28.59 30.12 22.13
N SER A 133 28.16 28.98 21.59
CA SER A 133 28.64 27.66 22.00
C SER A 133 29.87 27.25 21.17
N LYS A 134 30.81 26.51 21.78
CA LYS A 134 31.97 25.93 21.06
C LYS A 134 31.62 24.68 20.23
N LEU A 135 30.34 24.44 19.99
CA LEU A 135 29.86 23.24 19.29
C LEU A 135 29.90 23.44 17.78
N LYS A 136 30.21 22.38 17.03
CA LYS A 136 30.01 22.39 15.58
C LYS A 136 28.51 22.25 15.31
N TYR A 137 27.91 23.22 14.65
CA TYR A 137 26.49 23.21 14.27
C TYR A 137 26.32 23.58 12.80
N SER A 138 25.18 23.18 12.22
CA SER A 138 24.76 23.54 10.87
C SER A 138 23.69 24.65 10.90
N ASN A 139 23.46 25.33 9.78
CA ASN A 139 22.42 26.36 9.67
C ASN A 139 20.99 25.84 9.96
N ILE A 140 20.79 24.51 9.86
CA ILE A 140 19.51 23.85 10.13
C ILE A 140 19.30 23.70 11.64
N ASP A 141 20.38 23.50 12.40
CA ASP A 141 20.32 23.36 13.86
C ASP A 141 19.83 24.66 14.52
N LEU A 142 20.11 25.81 13.90
CA LEU A 142 19.60 27.12 14.32
C LEU A 142 18.06 27.20 14.32
N LEU A 143 17.39 26.38 13.51
CA LEU A 143 15.93 26.31 13.40
C LEU A 143 15.29 25.31 14.36
N SER A 144 16.09 24.59 15.15
CA SER A 144 15.63 23.52 16.03
C SER A 144 15.71 23.90 17.52
N ILE A 145 15.19 23.02 18.39
CA ILE A 145 15.26 23.18 19.85
C ILE A 145 16.71 23.25 20.36
N SER A 146 17.70 22.78 19.59
CA SER A 146 19.12 22.88 19.96
C SER A 146 19.61 24.34 20.08
N ASN A 147 18.93 25.29 19.43
CA ASN A 147 19.21 26.71 19.58
C ASN A 147 18.54 27.34 20.81
N VAL A 148 17.81 26.58 21.64
CA VAL A 148 17.20 27.05 22.89
C VAL A 148 18.14 26.75 24.06
N PRO A 149 18.48 27.73 24.93
CA PRO A 149 19.44 27.51 26.02
C PRO A 149 18.89 26.53 27.05
N LEU A 150 19.75 25.61 27.49
CA LEU A 150 19.47 24.68 28.58
C LEU A 150 19.42 25.44 29.90
N GLY A 151 18.22 25.83 30.32
CA GLY A 151 17.96 26.38 31.64
C GLY A 151 17.52 25.28 32.61
N SER A 152 18.44 24.46 33.12
CA SER A 152 18.15 23.72 34.35
C SER A 152 19.37 23.62 35.25
N ASN A 153 19.29 24.37 36.35
CA ASN A 153 19.58 23.86 37.68
C ASN A 153 18.68 24.66 38.65
N ARG A 154 17.71 23.98 39.28
CA ARG A 154 16.77 24.48 40.31
C ARG A 154 15.43 25.03 39.83
N MET A 155 14.47 24.12 39.72
CA MET A 155 13.19 24.35 40.40
C MET A 155 13.48 24.66 41.88
N SER A 156 12.94 25.79 42.38
CA SER A 156 12.20 25.92 43.65
C SER A 156 12.69 26.86 44.76
N SER A 157 13.94 27.30 44.88
CA SER A 157 14.33 28.05 46.10
C SER A 157 14.50 29.56 45.94
N LEU A 158 15.16 30.05 44.88
CA LEU A 158 15.58 31.46 44.78
C LEU A 158 14.64 32.36 43.98
N GLN A 159 13.77 31.80 43.13
CA GLN A 159 12.77 32.61 42.43
C GLN A 159 11.73 33.21 43.40
N ARG A 160 11.58 32.63 44.61
CA ARG A 160 10.80 33.20 45.72
C ARG A 160 11.54 34.28 46.52
N PHE A 161 12.86 34.41 46.38
CA PHE A 161 13.66 35.39 47.13
C PHE A 161 13.98 36.64 46.30
N TYR A 162 14.10 36.51 44.97
CA TYR A 162 14.49 37.61 44.07
C TYR A 162 13.33 38.48 43.55
N SER A 163 12.08 38.20 43.91
CA SER A 163 10.92 39.04 43.55
C SER A 163 10.83 40.34 44.37
N ASN A 164 11.75 40.60 45.33
CA ASN A 164 11.70 41.77 46.21
C ASN A 164 12.71 42.89 45.90
N LEU A 165 13.61 42.73 44.92
CA LEU A 165 14.47 43.83 44.45
C LEU A 165 14.23 44.07 42.96
N GLY A 166 13.86 45.31 42.62
CA GLY A 166 13.34 45.72 41.32
C GLY A 166 14.25 45.44 40.10
N SER A 167 13.60 45.55 38.94
CA SER A 167 14.18 45.60 37.58
C SER A 167 14.86 44.37 36.97
N TRP A 168 14.89 43.19 37.63
CA TRP A 168 15.45 41.96 37.02
C TRP A 168 14.42 40.85 36.72
N ALA A 169 13.12 41.10 36.93
CA ALA A 169 12.03 40.16 36.60
C ALA A 169 11.76 40.01 35.08
N PHE A 170 12.35 40.87 34.24
CA PHE A 170 12.09 40.89 32.81
C PHE A 170 12.87 39.82 32.03
N LEU A 171 14.10 39.50 32.45
CA LEU A 171 14.98 38.55 31.76
C LEU A 171 14.60 37.07 32.02
N GLY A 172 14.23 36.70 33.26
CA GLY A 172 13.76 35.35 33.58
C GLY A 172 12.45 34.96 32.87
N ASN A 173 11.62 35.96 32.54
CA ASN A 173 10.35 35.77 31.84
C ASN A 173 10.51 35.39 30.36
N VAL A 174 11.61 35.75 29.69
CA VAL A 174 11.76 35.52 28.23
C VAL A 174 12.21 34.09 27.92
N PHE A 175 13.04 33.48 28.76
CA PHE A 175 13.55 32.13 28.54
C PHE A 175 12.50 31.05 28.79
N PHE A 176 11.69 31.17 29.84
CA PHE A 176 10.59 30.25 30.14
C PHE A 176 9.51 30.29 29.05
N LYS A 177 9.28 31.47 28.44
CA LYS A 177 8.29 31.66 27.36
C LYS A 177 8.58 30.83 26.11
N ARG A 178 9.85 30.65 25.72
CA ARG A 178 10.20 30.00 24.43
C ARG A 178 10.08 28.48 24.48
N PHE A 179 10.55 27.85 25.57
CA PHE A 179 10.31 26.42 25.77
C PHE A 179 8.81 26.13 25.95
N TRP A 180 8.10 27.02 26.65
CA TRP A 180 6.64 26.94 26.75
C TRP A 180 5.95 27.05 25.37
N THR A 181 6.48 27.85 24.44
CA THR A 181 5.98 27.87 23.05
C THR A 181 6.09 26.49 22.41
N HIS A 182 7.22 25.78 22.52
CA HIS A 182 7.34 24.42 21.98
C HIS A 182 6.35 23.44 22.63
N LEU A 183 6.17 23.53 23.96
CA LEU A 183 5.24 22.69 24.70
C LEU A 183 3.79 22.94 24.26
N VAL A 184 3.37 24.20 24.20
CA VAL A 184 2.03 24.59 23.75
C VAL A 184 1.80 24.17 22.31
N MET A 185 2.77 24.42 21.42
CA MET A 185 2.67 24.00 20.02
C MET A 185 2.55 22.48 19.87
N ALA A 186 3.25 21.70 20.71
CA ALA A 186 3.09 20.25 20.73
C ALA A 186 1.66 19.84 21.08
N TYR A 187 1.04 20.45 22.11
CA TYR A 187 -0.37 20.21 22.45
C TYR A 187 -1.34 20.64 21.34
N VAL A 188 -1.08 21.76 20.67
CA VAL A 188 -1.90 22.22 19.53
C VAL A 188 -1.81 21.22 18.38
N PHE A 189 -0.60 20.75 18.07
CA PHE A 189 -0.39 19.76 17.00
C PHE A 189 -1.02 18.41 17.34
N THR A 190 -0.90 17.92 18.57
CA THR A 190 -1.55 16.66 18.98
C THR A 190 -3.06 16.77 19.02
N PHE A 191 -3.60 17.88 19.52
CA PHE A 191 -5.04 18.11 19.50
C PHE A 191 -5.57 18.16 18.06
N TRP A 192 -4.89 18.88 17.16
CA TRP A 192 -5.27 18.97 15.75
C TRP A 192 -5.22 17.62 15.05
N THR A 193 -4.13 16.86 15.22
CA THR A 193 -4.01 15.51 14.63
C THR A 193 -5.10 14.58 15.16
N CYS A 194 -5.33 14.53 16.47
CA CYS A 194 -6.40 13.73 17.06
C CYS A 194 -7.79 14.13 16.55
N TYR A 195 -8.05 15.44 16.39
CA TYR A 195 -9.30 15.95 15.85
C TYR A 195 -9.53 15.50 14.41
N VAL A 196 -8.54 15.69 13.53
CA VAL A 196 -8.62 15.28 12.12
C VAL A 196 -8.76 13.77 11.99
N LEU A 197 -7.98 13.00 12.76
CA LEU A 197 -8.06 11.53 12.77
C LEU A 197 -9.43 11.04 13.22
N LYS A 198 -9.99 11.60 14.30
CA LYS A 198 -11.33 11.23 14.78
C LYS A 198 -12.40 11.49 13.71
N ARG A 199 -12.37 12.67 13.10
CA ARG A 199 -13.34 13.07 12.06
C ARG A 199 -13.24 12.19 10.82
N GLU A 200 -12.04 11.88 10.37
CA GLU A 200 -11.84 11.02 9.19
C GLU A 200 -12.17 9.56 9.47
N TYR A 201 -11.91 9.08 10.70
CA TYR A 201 -12.32 7.74 11.13
C TYR A 201 -13.84 7.58 11.08
N GLU A 202 -14.60 8.58 11.53
CA GLU A 202 -16.06 8.60 11.46
C GLU A 202 -16.56 8.53 10.00
N ILE A 203 -15.95 9.31 9.11
CA ILE A 203 -16.29 9.29 7.67
C ILE A 203 -15.98 7.91 7.06
N VAL A 204 -14.81 7.33 7.33
CA VAL A 204 -14.42 6.00 6.82
C VAL A 204 -15.34 4.91 7.37
N ALA A 205 -15.72 4.98 8.64
CA ALA A 205 -16.67 4.04 9.23
C ALA A 205 -18.05 4.13 8.55
N ALA A 206 -18.56 5.33 8.31
CA ALA A 206 -19.83 5.56 7.63
C ALA A 206 -19.80 5.05 6.18
N MET A 207 -18.74 5.36 5.43
CA MET A 207 -18.56 4.84 4.06
C MET A 207 -18.47 3.33 4.02
N ARG A 208 -17.75 2.71 4.97
CA ARG A 208 -17.66 1.26 5.07
C ARG A 208 -19.02 0.63 5.35
N LEU A 209 -19.80 1.21 6.25
CA LEU A 209 -21.14 0.72 6.54
C LEU A 209 -22.08 0.87 5.33
N HIS A 210 -22.03 2.01 4.64
CA HIS A 210 -22.79 2.23 3.40
C HIS A 210 -22.39 1.21 2.32
N PHE A 211 -21.09 1.03 2.10
CA PHE A 211 -20.57 0.06 1.14
C PHE A 211 -21.02 -1.37 1.45
N LEU A 212 -20.92 -1.79 2.72
CA LEU A 212 -21.37 -3.11 3.15
C LEU A 212 -22.87 -3.33 2.93
N ALA A 213 -23.69 -2.28 3.08
CA ALA A 213 -25.12 -2.35 2.84
C ALA A 213 -25.47 -2.37 1.33
N SER A 214 -24.65 -1.74 0.48
CA SER A 214 -24.90 -1.65 -0.97
C SER A 214 -24.24 -2.76 -1.80
N GLU A 215 -23.27 -3.48 -1.24
CA GLU A 215 -22.49 -4.47 -1.97
C GLU A 215 -23.36 -5.64 -2.46
N HIS A 216 -23.15 -6.07 -3.71
CA HIS A 216 -23.83 -7.25 -4.25
C HIS A 216 -23.42 -8.50 -3.48
N ARG A 217 -24.36 -9.45 -3.34
CA ARG A 217 -24.14 -10.77 -2.75
C ARG A 217 -22.87 -11.40 -3.33
N ARG A 218 -21.84 -11.54 -2.52
CA ARG A 218 -20.59 -12.23 -2.84
C ARG A 218 -20.44 -13.43 -1.90
N PRO A 219 -19.77 -14.51 -2.32
CA PRO A 219 -19.58 -15.68 -1.47
C PRO A 219 -18.88 -15.30 -0.17
N ASP A 220 -17.96 -14.33 -0.11
CA ASP A 220 -17.30 -13.87 1.15
C ASP A 220 -18.26 -13.32 2.22
N GLN A 221 -19.39 -12.72 1.85
CA GLN A 221 -20.45 -12.33 2.80
C GLN A 221 -21.23 -13.55 3.30
N PHE A 222 -21.20 -14.63 2.53
CA PHE A 222 -21.66 -15.96 2.89
C PHE A 222 -20.52 -16.86 3.39
N THR A 223 -19.24 -16.45 3.35
CA THR A 223 -18.02 -17.22 3.66
C THR A 223 -17.23 -16.56 4.78
N SER A 224 -17.59 -16.96 5.97
CA SER A 224 -16.93 -16.84 7.25
C SER A 224 -15.58 -16.18 7.49
N PHE A 225 -15.57 -15.24 8.43
CA PHE A 225 -14.43 -15.02 9.34
C PHE A 225 -14.96 -14.48 10.66
N ALA A 226 -15.20 -15.37 11.64
CA ALA A 226 -15.62 -14.97 12.98
C ALA A 226 -14.40 -14.90 13.90
N CYS A 227 -13.94 -13.67 14.17
CA CYS A 227 -13.14 -13.37 15.36
C CYS A 227 -14.14 -13.03 16.47
N ILE A 228 -14.26 -13.89 17.48
CA ILE A 228 -15.05 -13.61 18.66
C ILE A 228 -14.30 -12.56 19.48
N ILE A 229 -14.76 -11.31 19.45
CA ILE A 229 -14.50 -10.35 20.52
C ILE A 229 -15.79 -10.25 21.33
N HIS A 230 -15.63 -10.45 22.65
CA HIS A 230 -16.68 -10.49 23.67
C HIS A 230 -17.73 -9.37 23.58
N ASN A 231 -18.99 -9.77 23.83
CA ASN A 231 -20.08 -8.99 24.40
C ASN A 231 -20.59 -7.75 23.65
N PHE A 232 -21.23 -7.95 22.49
CA PHE A 232 -22.34 -7.05 22.11
C PHE A 232 -23.33 -7.76 21.18
N GLU A 233 -24.57 -7.88 21.62
CA GLU A 233 -25.70 -8.42 20.86
C GLU A 233 -26.31 -7.28 20.05
N PHE A 234 -26.19 -7.34 18.73
CA PHE A 234 -26.90 -6.43 17.82
C PHE A 234 -27.69 -7.27 16.80
N ILE A 235 -29.00 -7.16 16.90
CA ILE A 235 -30.01 -7.76 16.02
C ILE A 235 -29.99 -6.98 14.70
N LEU A 236 -29.78 -7.67 13.58
CA LEU A 236 -30.34 -7.29 12.27
C LEU A 236 -30.30 -8.49 11.30
N GLU A 237 -31.50 -8.94 10.94
CA GLU A 237 -31.97 -9.45 9.65
C GLU A 237 -31.19 -10.57 8.93
N TYR A 238 -31.93 -11.68 8.71
CA TYR A 238 -31.62 -12.88 7.93
C TYR A 238 -30.47 -12.74 6.93
N THR A 239 -29.27 -13.09 7.38
CA THR A 239 -28.09 -13.26 6.54
C THR A 239 -27.49 -14.61 6.89
N THR A 240 -27.67 -15.59 6.01
CA THR A 240 -26.98 -16.89 6.08
C THR A 240 -25.47 -16.63 6.10
N ARG A 241 -24.77 -16.90 7.21
CA ARG A 241 -23.33 -16.68 7.40
C ARG A 241 -22.65 -18.05 7.48
N GLU A 242 -21.74 -18.43 6.58
CA GLU A 242 -20.77 -19.49 6.91
C GLU A 242 -19.84 -18.96 8.03
N VAL A 243 -19.37 -19.83 8.93
CA VAL A 243 -18.45 -19.53 10.06
C VAL A 243 -17.12 -20.32 9.90
N LEU A 244 -15.93 -19.68 10.01
CA LEU A 244 -14.63 -20.34 9.78
C LEU A 244 -14.27 -20.91 11.14
N VAL A 245 -14.73 -22.13 11.36
CA VAL A 245 -14.45 -22.85 12.58
C VAL A 245 -13.01 -23.34 12.53
N ARG A 246 -12.21 -22.93 13.51
CA ARG A 246 -10.85 -23.42 13.71
C ARG A 246 -10.79 -24.23 14.99
N ASN A 247 -9.83 -25.15 15.06
CA ASN A 247 -9.57 -25.98 16.24
C ASN A 247 -10.79 -26.83 16.66
N VAL A 248 -11.40 -27.53 15.68
CA VAL A 248 -12.39 -28.57 15.99
C VAL A 248 -11.71 -29.66 16.82
N PRO A 249 -12.29 -30.06 17.98
CA PRO A 249 -11.70 -31.11 18.79
C PRO A 249 -11.65 -32.42 18.00
N PRO A 250 -10.54 -33.19 18.06
CA PRO A 250 -10.47 -34.49 17.43
C PRO A 250 -11.34 -35.48 18.21
N ASP A 251 -12.24 -36.15 17.50
CA ASP A 251 -13.06 -37.24 18.03
C ASP A 251 -12.57 -38.58 17.46
N PRO A 252 -12.38 -39.63 18.27
CA PRO A 252 -11.97 -40.95 17.78
C PRO A 252 -13.08 -41.70 17.02
N ASP A 253 -14.35 -41.41 17.28
CA ASP A 253 -15.50 -42.19 16.79
C ASP A 253 -16.16 -41.53 15.57
N GLU A 254 -16.07 -40.21 15.45
CA GLU A 254 -16.67 -39.43 14.35
C GLU A 254 -15.64 -38.72 13.47
N SER A 255 -15.90 -38.67 12.16
CA SER A 255 -15.11 -37.82 11.26
C SER A 255 -15.38 -36.33 11.51
N VAL A 256 -14.41 -35.45 11.22
CA VAL A 256 -14.57 -33.99 11.38
C VAL A 256 -15.82 -33.46 10.66
N THR A 257 -16.15 -34.03 9.50
CA THR A 257 -17.36 -33.72 8.72
C THR A 257 -18.63 -33.99 9.53
N GLN A 258 -18.76 -35.20 10.08
CA GLN A 258 -19.93 -35.63 10.85
C GLN A 258 -20.07 -34.85 12.15
N LEU A 259 -18.95 -34.64 12.85
CA LEU A 259 -18.92 -33.88 14.10
C LEU A 259 -19.39 -32.44 13.89
N VAL A 260 -18.91 -31.79 12.83
CA VAL A 260 -19.32 -30.42 12.47
C VAL A 260 -20.80 -30.39 12.08
N GLU A 261 -21.25 -31.32 11.25
CA GLU A 261 -22.65 -31.42 10.83
C GLU A 261 -23.58 -31.62 12.02
N HIS A 262 -23.29 -32.58 12.91
CA HIS A 262 -24.07 -32.82 14.12
C HIS A 262 -24.10 -31.59 15.03
N PHE A 263 -22.94 -30.96 15.28
CA PHE A 263 -22.86 -29.75 16.11
C PHE A 263 -23.75 -28.62 15.56
N PHE A 264 -23.72 -28.36 14.25
CA PHE A 264 -24.50 -27.27 13.66
C PHE A 264 -25.99 -27.59 13.54
N LEU A 265 -26.36 -28.85 13.26
CA LEU A 265 -27.76 -29.27 13.24
C LEU A 265 -28.41 -29.19 14.62
N VAL A 266 -27.66 -29.50 15.69
CA VAL A 266 -28.17 -29.42 17.07
C VAL A 266 -28.27 -27.98 17.56
N ASN A 267 -27.26 -27.14 17.32
CA ASN A 267 -27.22 -25.77 17.87
C ASN A 267 -27.92 -24.74 16.97
N HIS A 268 -27.93 -24.95 15.65
CA HIS A 268 -28.40 -23.99 14.65
C HIS A 268 -29.21 -24.65 13.50
N PRO A 269 -30.30 -25.37 13.81
CA PRO A 269 -31.04 -26.17 12.83
C PRO A 269 -31.61 -25.35 11.65
N ASP A 270 -32.11 -24.14 11.92
CA ASP A 270 -32.78 -23.31 10.91
C ASP A 270 -31.81 -22.48 10.04
N HIS A 271 -30.51 -22.51 10.36
CA HIS A 271 -29.50 -21.64 9.72
C HIS A 271 -28.37 -22.41 9.05
N TYR A 272 -28.19 -23.68 9.38
CA TYR A 272 -27.17 -24.52 8.78
C TYR A 272 -27.55 -24.90 7.33
N LEU A 273 -26.64 -24.66 6.38
CA LEU A 273 -26.83 -24.98 4.96
C LEU A 273 -25.91 -26.12 4.52
N THR A 274 -24.60 -25.89 4.63
CA THR A 274 -23.56 -26.82 4.21
C THR A 274 -22.27 -26.47 4.93
N HIS A 275 -21.30 -27.38 4.92
CA HIS A 275 -19.95 -27.11 5.38
C HIS A 275 -18.94 -27.68 4.38
N GLN A 276 -17.75 -27.09 4.36
CA GLN A 276 -16.63 -27.59 3.58
C GLN A 276 -15.42 -27.78 4.49
N VAL A 277 -14.95 -29.02 4.59
CA VAL A 277 -13.74 -29.34 5.38
C VAL A 277 -12.50 -28.86 4.64
N VAL A 278 -11.61 -28.19 5.37
CA VAL A 278 -10.33 -27.71 4.85
C VAL A 278 -9.32 -28.86 4.85
N ASN A 279 -8.93 -29.31 3.66
CA ASN A 279 -7.95 -30.38 3.49
C ASN A 279 -6.53 -29.82 3.32
N ASN A 280 -5.52 -30.54 3.84
CA ASN A 280 -4.11 -30.19 3.64
C ASN A 280 -3.67 -30.47 2.19
N ALA A 281 -3.86 -29.47 1.33
CA ALA A 281 -3.48 -29.53 -0.08
C ALA A 281 -2.10 -28.91 -0.37
N ASN A 282 -1.23 -28.72 0.63
CA ASN A 282 0.05 -28.02 0.45
C ASN A 282 0.95 -28.70 -0.60
N LYS A 283 1.16 -30.01 -0.48
CA LYS A 283 1.96 -30.80 -1.43
C LYS A 283 1.35 -30.81 -2.83
N LEU A 284 0.02 -30.94 -2.92
CA LEU A 284 -0.71 -30.89 -4.18
C LEU A 284 -0.57 -29.52 -4.87
N SER A 285 -0.71 -28.43 -4.10
CA SER A 285 -0.56 -27.06 -4.59
C SER A 285 0.85 -26.81 -5.15
N GLU A 286 1.88 -27.37 -4.50
CA GLU A 286 3.27 -27.27 -4.93
C GLU A 286 3.48 -27.99 -6.27
N LEU A 287 2.94 -29.21 -6.43
CA LEU A 287 2.99 -29.97 -7.67
C LEU A 287 2.25 -29.26 -8.81
N VAL A 288 1.06 -28.72 -8.54
CA VAL A 288 0.28 -27.94 -9.53
C VAL A 288 1.06 -26.70 -9.97
N ASN A 289 1.69 -25.98 -9.03
CA ASN A 289 2.51 -24.81 -9.34
C ASN A 289 3.76 -25.18 -10.14
N LYS A 290 4.43 -26.29 -9.82
CA LYS A 290 5.54 -26.84 -10.61
C LYS A 290 5.09 -27.17 -12.03
N LYS A 291 3.94 -27.84 -12.19
CA LYS A 291 3.35 -28.17 -13.50
C LYS A 291 3.08 -26.91 -14.32
N LYS A 292 2.45 -25.88 -13.74
CA LYS A 292 2.21 -24.59 -14.41
C LYS A 292 3.52 -23.96 -14.90
N LYS A 293 4.57 -23.98 -14.09
CA LYS A 293 5.90 -23.48 -14.49
C LYS A 293 6.48 -24.28 -15.65
N MET A 294 6.39 -25.62 -15.62
CA MET A 294 6.86 -26.47 -16.72
C MET A 294 6.06 -26.23 -18.00
N GLN A 295 4.75 -26.00 -17.91
CA GLN A 295 3.90 -25.64 -19.05
C GLN A 295 4.35 -24.33 -19.68
N ASN A 296 4.62 -23.29 -18.89
CA ASN A 296 5.12 -22.01 -19.42
C ASN A 296 6.46 -22.17 -20.18
N TRP A 297 7.34 -23.06 -19.70
CA TRP A 297 8.57 -23.40 -20.41
C TRP A 297 8.30 -24.15 -21.72
N LEU A 298 7.40 -25.12 -21.69
CA LEU A 298 6.98 -25.85 -22.89
C LEU A 298 6.45 -24.87 -23.95
N ASP A 299 5.54 -23.97 -23.56
CA ASP A 299 4.97 -22.95 -24.45
C ASP A 299 6.08 -22.05 -25.04
N PHE A 300 7.05 -21.62 -24.21
CA PHE A 300 8.20 -20.84 -24.67
C PHE A 300 9.02 -21.57 -25.74
N TYR A 301 9.35 -22.85 -25.51
CA TYR A 301 10.14 -23.63 -26.46
C TYR A 301 9.36 -23.98 -27.73
N GLN A 302 8.06 -24.23 -27.63
CA GLN A 302 7.18 -24.41 -28.78
C GLN A 302 7.13 -23.14 -29.63
N LEU A 303 6.91 -21.97 -29.02
CA LEU A 303 6.93 -20.69 -29.74
C LEU A 303 8.29 -20.41 -30.41
N LYS A 304 9.39 -20.75 -29.71
CA LYS A 304 10.75 -20.63 -30.25
C LYS A 304 10.96 -21.52 -31.48
N TYR A 305 10.43 -22.75 -31.45
CA TYR A 305 10.48 -23.67 -32.58
C TYR A 305 9.59 -23.20 -33.74
N SER A 306 8.36 -22.77 -33.46
CA SER A 306 7.45 -22.20 -34.47
C SER A 306 8.04 -21.00 -35.22
N ARG A 307 8.84 -20.18 -34.54
CA ARG A 307 9.53 -19.03 -35.15
C ARG A 307 10.72 -19.44 -36.04
N ASN A 308 11.41 -20.53 -35.72
CA ASN A 308 12.54 -21.01 -36.50
C ASN A 308 12.56 -22.55 -36.57
N PRO A 309 11.80 -23.16 -37.50
CA PRO A 309 11.69 -24.61 -37.59
C PRO A 309 13.00 -25.34 -37.94
N ALA A 310 13.95 -24.63 -38.56
CA ALA A 310 15.23 -25.20 -38.99
C ALA A 310 16.14 -25.61 -37.81
N ARG A 311 15.93 -25.06 -36.61
CA ARG A 311 16.73 -25.37 -35.42
C ARG A 311 15.84 -25.82 -34.27
N LYS A 312 15.91 -27.12 -33.93
CA LYS A 312 15.23 -27.65 -32.76
C LYS A 312 15.79 -27.04 -31.46
N PRO A 313 14.91 -26.59 -30.53
CA PRO A 313 15.35 -26.08 -29.24
C PRO A 313 15.84 -27.24 -28.37
N SER A 314 17.07 -27.13 -27.86
CA SER A 314 17.62 -28.10 -26.91
C SER A 314 17.82 -27.49 -25.53
N THR A 315 17.74 -28.34 -24.51
CA THR A 315 18.06 -28.00 -23.12
C THR A 315 19.04 -29.02 -22.56
N LYS A 316 19.84 -28.63 -21.57
CA LYS A 316 20.67 -29.58 -20.82
C LYS A 316 19.91 -30.07 -19.58
N THR A 317 20.17 -31.31 -19.21
CA THR A 317 19.47 -32.01 -18.12
C THR A 317 19.89 -31.61 -16.70
N GLY A 318 21.06 -31.01 -16.52
CA GLY A 318 21.63 -30.69 -15.21
C GLY A 318 21.13 -29.39 -14.58
N PHE A 319 21.75 -29.02 -13.45
CA PHE A 319 21.35 -27.87 -12.63
C PHE A 319 21.30 -26.58 -13.46
N LEU A 320 20.14 -25.89 -13.43
CA LEU A 320 19.85 -24.66 -14.19
C LEU A 320 20.10 -24.77 -15.71
N GLY A 321 20.17 -25.98 -16.28
CA GLY A 321 20.48 -26.18 -17.70
C GLY A 321 21.95 -25.94 -18.07
N LEU A 322 22.85 -25.93 -17.08
CA LEU A 322 24.28 -25.64 -17.28
C LEU A 322 25.10 -26.90 -17.58
N TRP A 323 24.77 -28.02 -16.94
CA TRP A 323 25.53 -29.28 -16.98
C TRP A 323 24.70 -30.43 -17.59
N GLY A 324 25.34 -31.51 -18.00
CA GLY A 324 24.66 -32.74 -18.44
C GLY A 324 24.41 -32.85 -19.95
N LYS A 325 23.69 -33.92 -20.33
CA LYS A 325 23.38 -34.26 -21.73
C LYS A 325 22.40 -33.28 -22.33
N THR A 326 22.64 -32.91 -23.59
CA THR A 326 21.77 -32.07 -24.42
C THR A 326 20.62 -32.91 -24.94
N VAL A 327 19.38 -32.53 -24.63
CA VAL A 327 18.15 -33.21 -25.03
C VAL A 327 17.21 -32.23 -25.72
N ASP A 328 16.23 -32.74 -26.48
CA ASP A 328 15.17 -31.91 -27.05
C ASP A 328 14.36 -31.28 -25.90
N ALA A 329 14.23 -29.96 -25.92
CA ALA A 329 13.54 -29.23 -24.86
C ALA A 329 12.04 -29.57 -24.84
N ILE A 330 11.40 -29.72 -26.01
CA ILE A 330 9.96 -29.94 -26.09
C ILE A 330 9.61 -31.30 -25.48
N ASP A 331 10.32 -32.36 -25.89
CA ASP A 331 10.10 -33.72 -25.37
C ASP A 331 10.45 -33.82 -23.88
N PHE A 332 11.52 -33.13 -23.45
CA PHE A 332 11.93 -33.08 -22.04
C PHE A 332 10.85 -32.45 -21.14
N TYR A 333 10.32 -31.28 -21.50
CA TYR A 333 9.28 -30.64 -20.70
C TYR A 333 7.95 -31.41 -20.79
N THR A 334 7.63 -32.01 -21.93
CA THR A 334 6.43 -32.84 -22.10
C THR A 334 6.45 -34.06 -21.17
N SER A 335 7.55 -34.83 -21.17
CA SER A 335 7.70 -35.99 -20.28
C SER A 335 7.70 -35.60 -18.80
N LYS A 336 8.27 -34.45 -18.45
CA LYS A 336 8.24 -33.92 -17.07
C LYS A 336 6.83 -33.51 -16.65
N ILE A 337 6.03 -32.92 -17.54
CA ILE A 337 4.63 -32.60 -17.30
C ILE A 337 3.81 -33.88 -17.11
N GLU A 338 4.05 -34.93 -17.91
CA GLU A 338 3.38 -36.23 -17.75
C GLU A 338 3.72 -36.88 -16.41
N THR A 339 4.98 -36.82 -15.99
CA THR A 339 5.42 -37.31 -14.68
C THR A 339 4.71 -36.57 -13.56
N LEU A 340 4.69 -35.24 -13.61
CA LEU A 340 3.95 -34.42 -12.65
C LEU A 340 2.45 -34.69 -12.68
N LYS A 341 1.87 -34.98 -13.85
CA LYS A 341 0.44 -35.32 -13.99
C LYS A 341 0.14 -36.65 -13.30
N LYS A 342 1.01 -37.66 -13.43
CA LYS A 342 0.90 -38.94 -12.74
C LYS A 342 1.03 -38.79 -11.23
N GLU A 343 1.98 -37.96 -10.77
CA GLU A 343 2.13 -37.65 -9.35
C GLU A 343 0.87 -36.96 -8.79
N VAL A 344 0.34 -35.96 -9.51
CA VAL A 344 -0.90 -35.26 -9.12
C VAL A 344 -2.10 -36.21 -9.05
N SER A 345 -2.24 -37.13 -10.02
CA SER A 345 -3.33 -38.12 -9.99
C SER A 345 -3.20 -39.14 -8.85
N GLY A 346 -2.00 -39.32 -8.28
CA GLY A 346 -1.82 -40.18 -7.11
C GLY A 346 -2.24 -39.52 -5.79
N PHE A 347 -2.53 -38.21 -5.79
CA PHE A 347 -3.02 -37.45 -4.63
C PHE A 347 -4.53 -37.21 -4.65
N SER A 348 -5.18 -37.40 -5.80
CA SER A 348 -6.63 -37.32 -5.95
C SER A 348 -7.23 -38.70 -5.79
#